data_AF-A0A0A2MQL5-F1
#
_entry.id   AF-A0A0A2MQL5-F1
#
_cell.length_a   1.000
_cell.length_b   1.000
_cell.length_c   1.000
_cell.angle_alpha   90.00
_cell.angle_beta   90.00
_cell.angle_gamma   90.00
#
_symmetry.space_group_name_H-M   'P 1'
#
loop_
_entity.id
_entity.type
_entity.pdbx_description
1 polymer ?
#
loop_
_entity_poly.entity_id
_entity_poly.type
_entity_poly.pdbx_seq_one_letter_code
_entity_poly.pdbx_strand_id
1 'polypeptide(L)'
;MKRKVQHLFSALVISGFLVAAYGSGEDKKTVSTEASLNQEATENEKPEVEILKQTANYEATMDTYTVHCRVKNNSDELINYLDLKATFYNKKGDIVGTGIGNAANLAAGAEKTIDVIGFDIQNAENYEVEVGNVLK
;
A
#
# COMPACT_ATOMS: atom_id res chain seq x y z
N MET A 1 12.21 -30.76 -17.51
CA MET A 1 13.12 -29.88 -16.74
C MET A 1 12.26 -28.93 -15.90
N LYS A 2 12.22 -29.07 -14.57
CA LYS A 2 11.42 -28.21 -13.70
C LYS A 2 12.32 -27.11 -13.13
N ARG A 3 12.14 -25.86 -13.55
CA ARG A 3 12.77 -24.72 -12.86
C ARG A 3 11.84 -24.29 -11.74
N LYS A 4 12.28 -24.50 -10.49
CA LYS A 4 11.67 -23.87 -9.32
C LYS A 4 12.10 -22.41 -9.35
N VAL A 5 11.16 -21.50 -9.53
CA VAL A 5 11.39 -20.07 -9.37
C VAL A 5 10.56 -19.65 -8.17
N GLN A 6 11.23 -19.46 -7.04
CA GLN A 6 10.64 -18.85 -5.84
C GLN A 6 11.03 -17.38 -5.86
N HIS A 7 10.13 -16.52 -6.35
CA HIS A 7 10.26 -15.09 -6.11
C HIS A 7 9.43 -14.74 -4.87
N LEU A 8 10.09 -14.67 -3.72
CA LEU A 8 9.54 -13.99 -2.54
C LEU A 8 9.72 -12.49 -2.77
N PHE A 9 8.66 -11.81 -3.20
CA PHE A 9 8.62 -10.36 -3.22
C PHE A 9 8.24 -9.86 -1.82
N SER A 10 9.21 -9.33 -1.09
CA SER A 10 9.02 -8.59 0.16
C SER A 10 9.68 -7.23 0.00
N ALA A 11 8.94 -6.25 -0.53
CA ALA A 11 9.36 -4.85 -0.53
C ALA A 11 8.73 -4.16 0.68
N LEU A 12 9.50 -4.03 1.75
CA LEU A 12 9.20 -3.11 2.86
C LEU A 12 9.93 -1.80 2.55
N VAL A 13 9.21 -0.78 2.09
CA VAL A 13 9.77 0.57 1.89
C VAL A 13 9.35 1.44 3.07
N ILE A 14 10.28 1.68 4.00
CA ILE A 14 10.14 2.75 4.99
C ILE A 14 11.01 3.90 4.51
N SER A 15 10.38 4.91 3.89
CA SER A 15 11.07 6.17 3.59
C SER A 15 10.88 7.13 4.77
N GLY A 16 11.91 7.25 5.61
CA GLY A 16 12.00 8.30 6.62
C GLY A 16 12.59 9.56 6.01
N PHE A 17 11.85 10.65 6.01
CA PHE A 17 12.35 11.98 5.66
C PHE A 17 13.31 12.49 6.75
N LEU A 18 14.60 12.60 6.43
CA LEU A 18 15.58 13.37 7.20
C LEU A 18 15.58 14.81 6.68
N VAL A 19 14.92 15.74 7.39
CA VAL A 19 15.11 17.17 7.16
C VAL A 19 16.30 17.64 8.00
N ALA A 20 17.47 17.70 7.38
CA ALA A 20 18.63 18.41 7.93
C ALA A 20 18.52 19.89 7.58
N ALA A 21 18.06 20.71 8.53
CA ALA A 21 18.14 22.16 8.42
C ALA A 21 19.52 22.63 8.88
N TYR A 22 20.45 22.84 7.95
CA TYR A 22 21.62 23.69 8.19
C TYR A 22 21.30 25.10 7.69
N GLY A 23 21.05 26.00 8.64
CA GLY A 23 21.11 27.44 8.43
C GLY A 23 22.22 28.04 9.29
N SER A 24 23.14 28.77 8.68
CA SER A 24 24.10 29.62 9.38
C SER A 24 24.35 30.87 8.55
N GLY A 25 24.04 32.02 9.12
CA GLY A 25 24.47 33.32 8.59
C GLY A 25 23.48 34.46 8.81
N GLU A 26 23.64 35.11 9.96
CA GLU A 26 23.56 36.57 10.20
C GLU A 26 22.39 37.13 11.06
N ASP A 27 22.82 37.68 12.20
CA ASP A 27 22.09 38.29 13.29
C ASP A 27 21.29 39.55 12.93
N LYS A 28 20.07 39.67 13.50
CA LYS A 28 19.55 40.92 14.12
C LYS A 28 18.24 40.72 14.91
N LYS A 29 18.39 40.68 16.24
CA LYS A 29 17.58 41.26 17.34
C LYS A 29 16.07 41.50 17.12
N THR A 30 15.21 40.88 17.96
CA THR A 30 14.22 41.54 18.86
C THR A 30 13.35 40.52 19.64
N VAL A 31 13.50 40.57 20.97
CA VAL A 31 12.56 40.40 22.11
C VAL A 31 11.37 39.41 22.04
N SER A 32 11.34 38.57 23.09
CA SER A 32 10.22 37.87 23.76
C SER A 32 9.40 36.86 22.98
N THR A 33 9.45 35.60 23.42
CA THR A 33 8.41 34.98 24.28
C THR A 33 8.69 33.48 24.30
N GLU A 34 8.79 32.90 25.48
CA GLU A 34 8.74 31.44 25.66
C GLU A 34 7.36 30.95 25.19
N ALA A 35 7.24 30.70 23.89
CA ALA A 35 6.13 29.95 23.35
C ALA A 35 6.47 28.48 23.57
N SER A 36 5.94 27.94 24.68
CA SER A 36 5.69 26.53 24.85
C SER A 36 4.98 26.03 23.60
N LEU A 37 5.74 25.46 22.66
CA LEU A 37 5.19 24.76 21.52
C LEU A 37 4.63 23.45 22.07
N ASN A 38 3.36 23.52 22.43
CA ASN A 38 2.48 22.36 22.50
C ASN A 38 2.46 21.78 21.08
N GLN A 39 3.43 20.92 20.79
CA GLN A 39 3.41 20.08 19.61
C GLN A 39 2.30 19.07 19.85
N GLU A 40 1.08 19.42 19.43
CA GLU A 40 0.11 18.42 19.02
C GLU A 40 0.83 17.55 17.99
N ALA A 41 1.19 16.34 18.42
CA ALA A 41 1.56 15.29 17.52
C ALA A 41 0.39 15.15 16.55
N THR A 42 0.61 15.51 15.28
CA THR A 42 -0.26 15.07 14.18
C THR A 42 -0.33 13.56 14.29
N GLU A 43 -1.42 13.08 14.90
CA GLU A 43 -1.80 11.69 14.94
C GLU A 43 -1.93 11.28 13.48
N ASN A 44 -0.98 10.47 13.02
CA ASN A 44 -0.96 9.94 11.67
C ASN A 44 -2.15 8.98 11.60
N GLU A 45 -3.33 9.51 11.25
CA GLU A 45 -4.58 8.76 11.32
C GLU A 45 -4.45 7.48 10.50
N LYS A 46 -4.77 6.36 11.15
CA LYS A 46 -4.70 5.05 10.53
C LYS A 46 -5.68 4.99 9.34
N PRO A 47 -5.28 4.45 8.17
CA PRO A 47 -6.20 4.35 7.04
C PRO A 47 -7.40 3.46 7.41
N GLU A 48 -8.57 3.82 6.89
CA GLU A 48 -9.83 3.11 7.12
C GLU A 48 -9.72 1.61 6.79
N VAL A 49 -9.09 1.29 5.66
CA VAL A 49 -8.71 -0.07 5.27
C VAL A 49 -7.19 -0.16 5.16
N GLU A 50 -6.61 -1.16 5.82
CA GLU A 50 -5.18 -1.42 5.80
C GLU A 50 -4.88 -2.76 5.11
N ILE A 51 -3.95 -2.77 4.16
CA ILE A 51 -3.42 -4.00 3.58
C ILE A 51 -2.31 -4.51 4.51
N LEU A 52 -2.62 -5.51 5.32
CA LEU A 52 -1.69 -6.09 6.31
C LEU A 52 -0.59 -6.95 5.67
N LYS A 53 -0.93 -7.65 4.58
CA LYS A 53 -0.01 -8.55 3.88
C LYS A 53 -0.48 -8.76 2.45
N GLN A 54 0.48 -8.84 1.53
CA GLN A 54 0.22 -9.21 0.13
C GLN A 54 1.23 -10.22 -0.38
N THR A 55 0.80 -11.15 -1.24
CA THR A 55 1.69 -12.11 -1.90
C THR A 55 1.14 -12.46 -3.28
N ALA A 56 1.95 -12.26 -4.32
CA ALA A 56 1.59 -12.62 -5.68
C ALA A 56 2.00 -14.07 -6.04
N ASN A 57 1.18 -14.70 -6.86
CA ASN A 57 1.45 -15.96 -7.54
C ASN A 57 1.22 -15.76 -9.05
N TYR A 58 2.11 -16.30 -9.88
CA TYR A 58 2.01 -16.25 -11.34
C TYR A 58 1.74 -17.65 -11.90
N GLU A 59 0.70 -17.75 -12.71
CA GLU A 59 0.29 -18.95 -13.44
C GLU A 59 0.67 -18.76 -14.92
N ALA A 60 1.63 -19.55 -15.39
CA ALA A 60 2.27 -19.35 -16.69
C ALA A 60 1.45 -19.86 -17.89
N THR A 61 0.44 -20.71 -17.69
CA THR A 61 -0.37 -21.25 -18.79
C THR A 61 -1.35 -20.21 -19.32
N MET A 62 -1.85 -19.34 -18.43
CA MET A 62 -2.85 -18.31 -18.72
C MET A 62 -2.30 -16.88 -18.55
N ASP A 63 -0.99 -16.73 -18.36
CA ASP A 63 -0.32 -15.45 -18.08
C ASP A 63 -1.05 -14.64 -16.99
N THR A 64 -1.43 -15.33 -15.91
CA THR A 64 -2.32 -14.78 -14.88
C THR A 64 -1.55 -14.55 -13.58
N TYR A 65 -1.75 -13.37 -12.98
CA TYR A 65 -1.30 -13.07 -11.63
C TYR A 65 -2.49 -13.11 -10.66
N THR A 66 -2.31 -13.79 -9.53
CA THR A 66 -3.20 -13.69 -8.36
C THR A 66 -2.42 -13.10 -7.19
N VAL A 67 -2.85 -11.94 -6.69
CA VAL A 67 -2.27 -11.29 -5.51
C VAL A 67 -3.21 -11.49 -4.33
N HIS A 68 -2.79 -12.31 -3.37
CA HIS A 68 -3.51 -12.57 -2.14
C HIS A 68 -3.27 -11.42 -1.16
N CYS A 69 -4.30 -10.61 -0.89
CA CYS A 69 -4.21 -9.43 -0.04
C CYS A 69 -5.01 -9.63 1.25
N ARG A 70 -4.33 -9.74 2.40
CA ARG A 70 -4.98 -9.72 3.72
C ARG A 70 -5.22 -8.27 4.11
N VAL A 71 -6.48 -7.88 4.18
CA VAL A 71 -6.91 -6.52 4.55
C VAL A 71 -7.58 -6.50 5.92
N LYS A 72 -7.57 -5.34 6.57
CA LYS A 72 -8.27 -5.05 7.82
C LYS A 72 -9.13 -3.81 7.68
N ASN A 73 -10.38 -3.91 8.13
CA ASN A 73 -11.21 -2.73 8.39
C ASN A 73 -10.82 -2.16 9.77
N ASN A 74 -10.28 -0.95 9.78
CA ASN A 74 -9.89 -0.25 11.00
C ASN A 74 -10.98 0.70 11.53
N SER A 75 -12.08 0.86 10.79
CA SER A 75 -13.24 1.62 11.27
C SER A 75 -14.10 0.82 12.24
N ASP A 76 -15.07 1.52 12.82
CA ASP A 76 -16.14 1.02 13.67
C ASP A 76 -17.43 0.69 12.89
N GLU A 77 -17.43 0.86 11.56
CA GLU A 77 -18.57 0.63 10.68
C GLU A 77 -18.40 -0.61 9.80
N LEU A 78 -19.52 -1.16 9.33
CA LEU A 78 -19.52 -2.21 8.31
C LEU A 78 -19.11 -1.61 6.97
N ILE A 79 -18.12 -2.21 6.30
CA ILE A 79 -17.85 -1.92 4.89
C ILE A 79 -18.68 -2.88 4.05
N ASN A 80 -19.73 -2.36 3.40
CA ASN A 80 -20.61 -3.10 2.50
C ASN A 80 -19.87 -3.61 1.27
N TYR A 81 -18.95 -2.80 0.73
CA TYR A 81 -18.14 -3.15 -0.43
C TYR A 81 -16.78 -2.48 -0.37
N LEU A 82 -15.73 -3.22 -0.75
CA LEU A 82 -14.47 -2.62 -1.14
C LEU A 82 -13.86 -3.31 -2.36
N ASP A 83 -13.09 -2.56 -3.14
CA ASP A 83 -12.22 -3.12 -4.18
C ASP A 83 -10.75 -2.79 -3.93
N LEU A 84 -9.91 -3.66 -4.49
CA LEU A 84 -8.46 -3.51 -4.54
C LEU A 84 -8.04 -3.55 -6.01
N LYS A 85 -7.08 -2.70 -6.35
CA LYS A 85 -6.45 -2.69 -7.66
C LYS A 85 -4.97 -3.04 -7.50
N ALA A 86 -4.50 -4.00 -8.29
CA ALA A 86 -3.07 -4.22 -8.47
C ALA A 86 -2.62 -3.59 -9.79
N THR A 87 -1.50 -2.87 -9.78
CA THR A 87 -0.82 -2.39 -10.98
C THR A 87 0.51 -3.13 -11.10
N PHE A 88 0.78 -3.72 -12.26
CA PHE A 88 1.97 -4.53 -12.52
C PHE A 88 2.93 -3.76 -13.42
N TYR A 89 4.21 -3.81 -13.09
CA TYR A 89 5.26 -3.04 -13.75
C TYR A 89 6.38 -3.93 -14.26
N ASN A 90 6.97 -3.58 -15.39
CA ASN A 90 8.18 -4.23 -15.90
C ASN A 90 9.46 -3.69 -15.22
N LYS A 91 10.62 -4.22 -15.61
CA LYS A 91 11.96 -3.77 -15.15
C LYS A 91 12.25 -2.28 -15.31
N LYS A 92 11.62 -1.62 -16.28
CA LYS A 92 11.83 -0.19 -16.57
C LYS A 92 10.86 0.70 -15.77
N GLY A 93 9.91 0.10 -15.07
CA GLY A 93 8.84 0.80 -14.38
C GLY A 93 7.62 1.10 -15.27
N ASP A 94 7.55 0.59 -16.50
CA ASP A 94 6.35 0.76 -17.32
C ASP A 94 5.23 -0.17 -16.84
N ILE A 95 3.99 0.31 -16.85
CA ILE A 95 2.81 -0.50 -16.55
C ILE A 95 2.61 -1.55 -17.65
N VAL A 96 2.53 -2.82 -17.25
CA VAL A 96 2.28 -3.97 -18.15
C VAL A 96 0.94 -4.64 -17.92
N GLY A 97 0.21 -4.26 -16.87
CA GLY A 97 -1.13 -4.80 -16.63
C GLY A 97 -1.72 -4.32 -15.31
N THR A 98 -2.99 -4.67 -15.12
CA THR A 98 -3.72 -4.40 -13.89
C THR A 98 -4.54 -5.61 -13.48
N GLY A 99 -4.77 -5.78 -12.18
CA GLY A 99 -5.69 -6.76 -11.63
C GLY A 99 -6.72 -6.10 -10.71
N ILE A 100 -7.86 -6.76 -10.53
CA ILE A 100 -8.93 -6.29 -9.65
C ILE A 100 -9.35 -7.44 -8.73
N GLY A 101 -9.63 -7.11 -7.47
CA GLY A 101 -10.26 -7.99 -6.51
C GLY A 101 -11.22 -7.18 -5.65
N ASN A 102 -12.24 -7.82 -5.10
CA ASN A 102 -13.20 -7.12 -4.26
C ASN A 102 -13.70 -8.00 -3.12
N ALA A 103 -14.25 -7.36 -2.10
CA ALA A 103 -14.97 -8.02 -1.03
C ALA A 103 -16.23 -7.23 -0.69
N ALA A 104 -17.21 -7.96 -0.17
CA ALA A 104 -18.38 -7.37 0.46
C ALA A 104 -18.44 -7.78 1.94
N ASN A 105 -19.20 -6.99 2.71
CA ASN A 105 -19.54 -7.24 4.11
C ASN A 105 -18.30 -7.48 4.99
N LEU A 106 -17.38 -6.52 5.01
CA LEU A 106 -16.22 -6.53 5.90
C LEU A 106 -16.56 -5.79 7.20
N ALA A 107 -16.91 -6.55 8.24
CA ALA A 107 -17.29 -6.00 9.54
C ALA A 107 -16.18 -5.13 10.17
N ALA A 108 -16.59 -4.21 11.04
CA ALA A 108 -15.70 -3.37 11.83
C ALA A 108 -14.62 -4.20 12.55
N GLY A 109 -13.36 -3.77 12.47
CA GLY A 109 -12.21 -4.44 13.07
C GLY A 109 -11.82 -5.79 12.42
N ALA A 110 -12.61 -6.31 11.49
CA ALA A 110 -12.41 -7.64 10.91
C ALA A 110 -11.31 -7.64 9.83
N GLU A 111 -10.80 -8.83 9.56
CA GLU A 111 -9.81 -9.07 8.52
C GLU A 111 -10.33 -10.06 7.49
N LYS A 112 -9.91 -9.89 6.23
CA LYS A 112 -10.31 -10.76 5.12
C LYS A 112 -9.19 -10.86 4.10
N THR A 113 -9.09 -12.00 3.43
CA THR A 113 -8.22 -12.14 2.26
C THR A 113 -9.02 -11.85 1.00
N ILE A 114 -8.49 -10.98 0.15
CA ILE A 114 -9.04 -10.63 -1.17
C ILE A 114 -8.02 -11.05 -2.21
N ASP A 115 -8.47 -11.81 -3.20
CA ASP A 115 -7.64 -12.20 -4.34
C ASP A 115 -7.82 -11.15 -5.45
N VAL A 116 -6.73 -10.47 -5.79
CA VAL A 116 -6.68 -9.54 -6.91
C VAL A 116 -6.13 -10.30 -8.12
N ILE A 117 -6.93 -10.42 -9.17
CA ILE A 117 -6.58 -11.24 -10.33
C ILE A 117 -6.36 -10.34 -11.55
N GLY A 118 -5.23 -10.52 -12.22
CA GLY A 118 -4.89 -9.88 -13.50
C GLY A 118 -4.58 -10.93 -14.56
N PHE A 119 -5.06 -10.69 -15.79
CA PHE A 119 -4.93 -11.62 -16.92
C PHE A 119 -4.03 -11.04 -18.01
N ASP A 120 -3.37 -11.92 -18.78
CA ASP A 120 -2.47 -11.57 -19.88
C ASP A 120 -1.37 -10.58 -19.46
N ILE A 121 -0.80 -10.81 -18.28
CA ILE A 121 0.25 -9.96 -17.71
C ILE A 121 1.59 -10.67 -17.88
N GLN A 122 2.38 -10.16 -18.82
CA GLN A 122 3.69 -10.70 -19.16
C GLN A 122 4.80 -9.72 -18.76
N ASN A 123 5.99 -10.25 -18.47
CA ASN A 123 7.18 -9.46 -18.14
C ASN A 123 7.03 -8.51 -16.93
N ALA A 124 6.09 -8.82 -16.02
CA ALA A 124 5.96 -8.12 -14.74
C ALA A 124 7.10 -8.52 -13.80
N GLU A 125 7.67 -7.53 -13.15
CA GLU A 125 8.84 -7.65 -12.25
C GLU A 125 8.52 -7.07 -10.88
N ASN A 126 7.55 -6.16 -10.81
CA ASN A 126 7.02 -5.63 -9.57
C ASN A 126 5.51 -5.39 -9.68
N TYR A 127 4.85 -5.22 -8.54
CA TYR A 127 3.45 -4.82 -8.47
C TYR A 127 3.20 -3.92 -7.26
N GLU A 128 2.18 -3.08 -7.36
CA GLU A 128 1.65 -2.28 -6.26
C GLU A 128 0.17 -2.59 -6.10
N VAL A 129 -0.34 -2.59 -4.87
CA VAL A 129 -1.76 -2.80 -4.58
C VAL A 129 -2.29 -1.59 -3.83
N GLU A 130 -3.44 -1.12 -4.26
CA GLU A 130 -4.14 0.03 -3.70
C GLU A 130 -5.56 -0.37 -3.30
N VAL A 131 -6.05 0.21 -2.20
CA VAL A 131 -7.48 0.19 -1.88
C VAL A 131 -8.16 1.19 -2.80
N GLY A 132 -9.17 0.76 -3.55
CA GLY A 132 -9.96 1.63 -4.41
C GLY A 132 -11.22 2.11 -3.69
N ASN A 133 -12.38 1.71 -4.18
CA ASN A 133 -13.66 2.12 -3.60
C ASN A 133 -13.87 1.46 -2.24
N VAL A 134 -14.41 2.22 -1.29
CA VAL A 134 -14.91 1.74 0.00
C VAL A 134 -16.31 2.30 0.19
N LEU A 135 -17.29 1.42 0.31
CA LEU A 135 -18.70 1.75 0.50
C LEU A 135 -19.18 1.15 1.81
N LYS A 136 -19.79 1.98 2.66
CA LYS A 136 -20.34 1.61 3.97
C LYS A 136 -21.83 1.34 3.94
#